data_AF-A0A524EGG5-F1
#
_entry.id   AF-A0A524EGG5-F1
#
_cell.length_a   1.000
_cell.length_b   1.000
_cell.length_c   1.000
_cell.angle_alpha   90.00
_cell.angle_beta   90.00
_cell.angle_gamma   90.00
#
_symmetry.space_group_name_H-M   'P 1'
#
loop_
_entity.id
_entity.type
_entity.pdbx_description
1 polymer ?
#
loop_
_entity_poly.entity_id
_entity_poly.type
_entity_poly.pdbx_seq_one_letter_code
_entity_poly.pdbx_strand_id
1 'polypeptide(L)'
;MSKNEETDIIDLVNGEIVQAAELNIDPTENINWNDWDVNTPAVRTAASKALRLLKERGIMTMDSLLPLCESLLDTGQWPHRTIAFQWSFSLKKQFQPRHFAFLDGWVNTYLHSWGSCDDLCTHSMGYFLMKHPQFVESVKKWVQPDNPYVRRAAAVSFIYALRKGKLFEHIFDISDNLMHDTHHHVLKGYGWMLKEATLYFMNDVFEYVMENKEHMPRLSLRYAIEKMPKDMRKKAMA
;
A
#
# COMPACT_ATOMS: atom_id res chain seq x y z
N MET A 1 -25.33 0.67 -2.20
CA MET A 1 -25.21 1.41 -3.47
C MET A 1 -26.13 0.73 -4.48
N SER A 2 -26.82 1.48 -5.33
CA SER A 2 -27.62 0.86 -6.39
C SER A 2 -26.72 0.47 -7.57
N LYS A 3 -27.11 -0.58 -8.33
CA LYS A 3 -26.36 -1.03 -9.51
C LYS A 3 -26.13 0.10 -10.54
N ASN A 4 -27.03 1.08 -10.60
CA ASN A 4 -26.89 2.24 -11.47
C ASN A 4 -25.79 3.22 -11.00
N GLU A 5 -25.59 3.38 -9.70
CA GLU A 5 -24.52 4.24 -9.15
C GLU A 5 -23.13 3.60 -9.36
N GLU A 6 -23.04 2.26 -9.31
CA GLU A 6 -21.81 1.51 -9.61
C GLU A 6 -21.39 1.65 -11.08
N THR A 7 -22.35 1.57 -12.01
CA THR A 7 -22.07 1.80 -13.43
C THR A 7 -21.66 3.26 -13.67
N ASP A 8 -22.34 4.24 -13.07
CA ASP A 8 -22.00 5.67 -13.22
C ASP A 8 -20.56 5.99 -12.75
N ILE A 9 -20.08 5.37 -11.67
CA ILE A 9 -18.71 5.63 -11.18
C ILE A 9 -17.64 5.04 -12.08
N ILE A 10 -17.87 3.85 -12.64
CA ILE A 10 -16.92 3.20 -13.55
C ILE A 10 -16.84 3.99 -14.85
N ASP A 11 -17.98 4.39 -15.42
CA ASP A 11 -18.03 5.18 -16.65
C ASP A 11 -17.36 6.54 -16.48
N LEU A 12 -17.58 7.21 -15.33
CA LEU A 12 -16.90 8.46 -14.99
C LEU A 12 -15.39 8.28 -14.98
N VAL A 13 -14.90 7.24 -14.31
CA VAL A 13 -13.46 6.96 -14.20
C VAL A 13 -12.86 6.59 -15.55
N ASN A 14 -13.55 5.74 -16.32
CA ASN A 14 -13.12 5.36 -17.66
C ASN A 14 -13.00 6.60 -18.55
N GLY A 15 -14.00 7.48 -18.55
CA GLY A 15 -13.98 8.72 -19.35
C GLY A 15 -12.78 9.61 -19.02
N GLU A 16 -12.45 9.74 -17.74
CA GLU A 16 -11.28 10.51 -17.31
C GLU A 16 -9.95 9.83 -17.69
N ILE A 17 -9.88 8.49 -17.69
CA ILE A 17 -8.70 7.75 -18.16
C ILE A 17 -8.54 7.93 -19.68
N VAL A 18 -9.61 7.73 -20.46
CA VAL A 18 -9.62 7.90 -21.92
C VAL A 18 -9.12 9.29 -22.30
N GLN A 19 -9.63 10.33 -21.63
CA GLN A 19 -9.20 11.70 -21.88
C GLN A 19 -7.73 11.93 -21.48
N ALA A 20 -7.30 11.43 -20.31
CA ALA A 20 -5.94 11.65 -19.82
C ALA A 20 -4.87 10.86 -20.60
N ALA A 21 -5.26 9.73 -21.22
CA ALA A 21 -4.40 8.89 -22.04
C ALA A 21 -4.54 9.17 -23.55
N GLU A 22 -5.33 10.18 -23.94
CA GLU A 22 -5.56 10.57 -25.33
C GLU A 22 -6.05 9.40 -26.22
N LEU A 23 -6.88 8.52 -25.64
CA LEU A 23 -7.45 7.38 -26.33
C LEU A 23 -8.73 7.76 -27.08
N ASN A 24 -9.02 7.04 -28.16
CA ASN A 24 -10.26 7.18 -28.93
C ASN A 24 -11.13 5.93 -28.77
N ILE A 25 -11.67 5.73 -27.56
CA ILE A 25 -12.52 4.60 -27.19
C ILE A 25 -13.76 5.08 -26.43
N ASP A 26 -14.86 4.34 -26.52
CA ASP A 26 -16.06 4.63 -25.74
C ASP A 26 -15.86 4.20 -24.27
N PRO A 27 -15.91 5.14 -23.30
CA PRO A 27 -15.68 4.82 -21.88
C PRO A 27 -16.78 3.96 -21.23
N THR A 28 -17.93 3.79 -21.89
CA THR A 28 -19.08 3.02 -21.39
C THR A 28 -19.05 1.55 -21.82
N GLU A 29 -18.14 1.19 -22.73
CA GLU A 29 -17.93 -0.21 -23.12
C GLU A 29 -17.18 -0.99 -22.04
N ASN A 30 -17.21 -2.32 -22.13
CA ASN A 30 -16.43 -3.18 -21.25
C ASN A 30 -14.94 -3.12 -21.64
N ILE A 31 -14.20 -2.20 -21.02
CA ILE A 31 -12.77 -1.97 -21.31
C ILE A 31 -11.88 -2.92 -20.49
N ASN A 32 -11.02 -3.67 -21.18
CA ASN A 32 -9.86 -4.31 -20.58
C ASN A 32 -8.64 -3.39 -20.72
N TRP A 33 -8.24 -2.72 -19.63
CA TRP A 33 -7.17 -1.73 -19.64
C TRP A 33 -5.77 -2.28 -19.93
N ASN A 34 -5.60 -3.60 -19.97
CA ASN A 34 -4.34 -4.22 -20.41
C ASN A 34 -4.16 -4.18 -21.94
N ASP A 35 -5.23 -3.94 -22.69
CA ASP A 35 -5.20 -3.90 -24.17
C ASP A 35 -4.86 -2.51 -24.71
N TRP A 36 -4.68 -1.52 -23.84
CA TRP A 36 -4.49 -0.11 -24.18
C TRP A 36 -3.19 0.44 -23.59
N ASP A 37 -2.52 1.33 -24.32
CA ASP A 37 -1.30 2.02 -23.86
C ASP A 37 -1.64 3.12 -22.85
N VAL A 38 -1.96 2.70 -21.62
CA VAL A 38 -2.23 3.59 -20.49
C VAL A 38 -1.07 3.53 -19.52
N ASN A 39 -0.56 4.69 -19.15
CA ASN A 39 0.53 4.81 -18.17
C ASN A 39 0.05 5.38 -16.82
N THR A 40 0.80 5.09 -15.76
CA THR A 40 0.47 5.53 -14.40
C THR A 40 0.25 7.04 -14.27
N PRO A 41 1.08 7.93 -14.87
CA PRO A 41 0.83 9.37 -14.85
C PRO A 41 -0.55 9.79 -15.38
N ALA A 42 -1.00 9.20 -16.49
CA ALA A 42 -2.33 9.46 -17.04
C ALA A 42 -3.43 9.03 -16.06
N VAL A 43 -3.32 7.82 -15.49
CA VAL A 43 -4.26 7.31 -14.49
C VAL A 43 -4.33 8.19 -13.25
N ARG A 44 -3.18 8.67 -12.73
CA ARG A 44 -3.14 9.56 -11.55
C ARG A 44 -3.75 10.94 -11.84
N THR A 45 -3.64 11.39 -13.10
CA THR A 45 -4.30 12.61 -13.58
C THR A 45 -5.81 12.43 -13.63
N ALA A 46 -6.27 11.34 -14.25
CA ALA A 46 -7.68 10.94 -14.29
C ALA A 46 -8.27 10.83 -12.88
N ALA A 47 -7.56 10.17 -11.96
CA ALA A 47 -7.95 10.05 -10.56
C ALA A 47 -8.24 11.42 -9.92
N SER A 48 -7.37 12.41 -10.15
CA SER A 48 -7.50 13.74 -9.56
C SER A 48 -8.69 14.50 -10.12
N LYS A 49 -8.92 14.41 -11.44
CA LYS A 49 -10.06 15.04 -12.11
C LYS A 49 -11.38 14.39 -11.70
N ALA A 50 -11.48 13.07 -11.74
CA ALA A 50 -12.66 12.32 -11.31
C ALA A 50 -13.01 12.61 -9.84
N LEU A 51 -12.02 12.65 -8.93
CA LEU A 51 -12.27 13.00 -7.54
C LEU A 51 -12.81 14.43 -7.37
N ARG A 52 -12.38 15.38 -8.20
CA ARG A 52 -12.92 16.74 -8.21
C ARG A 52 -14.40 16.74 -8.62
N LEU A 53 -14.73 16.03 -9.70
CA LEU A 53 -16.12 15.90 -10.18
C LEU A 53 -17.01 15.23 -9.12
N LEU A 54 -16.52 14.20 -8.43
CA LEU A 54 -17.25 13.57 -7.32
C LEU A 54 -17.55 14.54 -6.19
N LYS A 55 -16.59 15.42 -5.83
CA LYS A 55 -16.81 16.46 -4.82
C LYS A 55 -17.86 17.48 -5.27
N GLU A 56 -17.86 17.86 -6.54
CA GLU A 56 -18.89 18.73 -7.13
C GLU A 56 -20.29 18.06 -7.09
N ARG A 57 -20.35 16.73 -7.21
CA ARG A 57 -21.57 15.91 -7.00
C ARG A 57 -21.91 15.68 -5.51
N GLY A 58 -21.17 16.27 -4.57
CA GLY A 58 -21.43 16.20 -3.13
C GLY A 58 -20.73 15.06 -2.37
N ILE A 59 -19.95 14.21 -3.04
CA ILE A 59 -19.16 13.15 -2.41
C ILE A 59 -17.90 13.75 -1.78
N MET A 60 -18.03 14.20 -0.53
CA MET A 60 -16.97 14.94 0.18
C MET A 60 -16.39 14.20 1.38
N THR A 61 -17.04 13.12 1.81
CA THR A 61 -16.66 12.37 3.01
C THR A 61 -15.96 11.06 2.66
N MET A 62 -15.09 10.59 3.55
CA MET A 62 -14.51 9.25 3.45
C MET A 62 -15.61 8.16 3.39
N ASP A 63 -16.71 8.33 4.12
CA ASP A 63 -17.81 7.36 4.15
C ASP A 63 -18.52 7.20 2.82
N SER A 64 -18.78 8.33 2.16
CA SER A 64 -19.38 8.33 0.83
C SER A 64 -18.40 7.86 -0.25
N LEU A 65 -17.10 7.94 0.01
CA LEU A 65 -16.05 7.64 -0.98
C LEU A 65 -15.62 6.17 -0.96
N LEU A 66 -15.49 5.54 0.21
CA LEU A 66 -14.97 4.17 0.32
C LEU A 66 -15.80 3.13 -0.45
N PRO A 67 -17.15 3.17 -0.47
CA PRO A 67 -17.94 2.26 -1.30
C PRO A 67 -17.66 2.42 -2.80
N LEU A 68 -17.45 3.65 -3.28
CA LEU A 68 -17.08 3.92 -4.67
C LEU A 68 -15.69 3.37 -4.99
N CYS A 69 -14.75 3.46 -4.04
CA CYS A 69 -13.44 2.83 -4.17
C CYS A 69 -13.56 1.30 -4.26
N GLU A 70 -14.45 0.66 -3.50
CA GLU A 70 -14.67 -0.79 -3.59
C GLU A 70 -15.23 -1.20 -4.95
N SER A 71 -16.20 -0.48 -5.50
CA SER A 71 -16.71 -0.77 -6.85
C SER A 71 -15.62 -0.70 -7.92
N LEU A 72 -14.66 0.22 -7.78
CA LEU A 72 -13.48 0.29 -8.65
C LEU A 72 -12.52 -0.89 -8.43
N LEU A 73 -12.32 -1.32 -7.18
CA LEU A 73 -11.44 -2.44 -6.85
C LEU A 73 -12.02 -3.78 -7.35
N ASP A 74 -13.34 -3.95 -7.26
CA ASP A 74 -14.07 -5.13 -7.70
C ASP A 74 -13.96 -5.41 -9.19
N THR A 75 -13.62 -4.40 -10.01
CA THR A 75 -13.39 -4.63 -11.44
C THR A 75 -12.10 -5.41 -11.72
N GLY A 76 -11.19 -5.52 -10.74
CA GLY A 76 -9.88 -6.17 -10.90
C GLY A 76 -8.89 -5.44 -11.82
N GLN A 77 -9.23 -4.24 -12.30
CA GLN A 77 -8.42 -3.50 -13.27
C GLN A 77 -7.37 -2.63 -12.56
N TRP A 78 -6.15 -2.61 -13.11
CA TRP A 78 -5.05 -1.87 -12.46
C TRP A 78 -5.25 -0.35 -12.41
N PRO A 79 -5.86 0.34 -13.40
CA PRO A 79 -6.11 1.77 -13.30
C PRO A 79 -7.13 2.08 -12.22
N HIS A 80 -8.20 1.29 -12.14
CA HIS A 80 -9.26 1.47 -11.15
C HIS A 80 -8.73 1.31 -9.73
N ARG A 81 -7.90 0.29 -9.47
CA ARG A 81 -7.18 0.12 -8.20
C ARG A 81 -6.34 1.35 -7.86
N THR A 82 -5.56 1.84 -8.81
CA THR A 82 -4.69 3.01 -8.64
C THR A 82 -5.51 4.25 -8.26
N ILE A 83 -6.67 4.43 -8.89
CA ILE A 83 -7.61 5.52 -8.62
C ILE A 83 -8.22 5.39 -7.22
N ALA A 84 -8.75 4.21 -6.87
CA ALA A 84 -9.32 3.93 -5.55
C ALA A 84 -8.31 4.20 -4.41
N PHE A 85 -7.07 3.74 -4.56
CA PHE A 85 -6.02 3.97 -3.58
C PHE A 85 -5.63 5.46 -3.50
N GLN A 86 -5.56 6.17 -4.63
CA GLN A 86 -5.31 7.62 -4.63
C GLN A 86 -6.42 8.40 -3.94
N TRP A 87 -7.68 8.05 -4.20
CA TRP A 87 -8.84 8.73 -3.64
C TRP A 87 -8.89 8.59 -2.12
N SER A 88 -8.76 7.35 -1.61
CA SER A 88 -8.70 7.11 -0.16
C SER A 88 -7.54 7.88 0.49
N PHE A 89 -6.37 7.94 -0.16
CA PHE A 89 -5.23 8.69 0.38
C PHE A 89 -5.41 10.22 0.31
N SER A 90 -6.16 10.70 -0.68
CA SER A 90 -6.45 12.13 -0.84
C SER A 90 -7.32 12.66 0.31
N LEU A 91 -8.22 11.83 0.83
CA LEU A 91 -9.07 12.16 1.99
C LEU A 91 -8.52 11.65 3.32
N LYS A 92 -7.27 11.14 3.38
CA LYS A 92 -6.67 10.47 4.54
C LYS A 92 -6.89 11.14 5.90
N LYS A 93 -6.93 12.47 5.96
CA LYS A 93 -7.15 13.21 7.22
C LYS A 93 -8.49 12.86 7.87
N GLN A 94 -9.48 12.45 7.08
CA GLN A 94 -10.80 12.03 7.54
C GLN A 94 -10.86 10.57 8.04
N PHE A 95 -9.79 9.79 7.98
CA PHE A 95 -9.80 8.42 8.50
C PHE A 95 -10.18 8.38 9.99
N GLN A 96 -11.15 7.53 10.31
CA GLN A 96 -11.63 7.22 11.66
C GLN A 96 -11.43 5.72 11.93
N PRO A 97 -11.38 5.26 13.20
CA PRO A 97 -11.16 3.85 13.54
C PRO A 97 -12.08 2.87 12.80
N ARG A 98 -13.35 3.23 12.59
CA ARG A 98 -14.31 2.38 11.86
C ARG A 98 -13.97 2.11 10.39
N HIS A 99 -13.11 2.93 9.77
CA HIS A 99 -12.65 2.69 8.40
C HIS A 99 -11.57 1.60 8.30
N PHE A 100 -11.09 1.08 9.44
CA PHE A 100 -10.16 -0.05 9.41
C PHE A 100 -10.76 -1.26 8.68
N ALA A 101 -12.05 -1.53 8.86
CA ALA A 101 -12.72 -2.66 8.22
C ALA A 101 -12.59 -2.63 6.68
N PHE A 102 -12.70 -1.44 6.06
CA PHE A 102 -12.46 -1.27 4.62
C PHE A 102 -11.01 -1.58 4.26
N LEU A 103 -10.04 -0.97 4.96
CA LEU A 103 -8.62 -1.14 4.65
C LEU A 103 -8.13 -2.59 4.87
N ASP A 104 -8.57 -3.23 5.95
CA ASP A 104 -8.29 -4.64 6.23
C ASP A 104 -8.92 -5.55 5.17
N GLY A 105 -10.17 -5.29 4.79
CA GLY A 105 -10.82 -5.97 3.66
C GLY A 105 -10.02 -5.81 2.38
N TRP A 106 -9.52 -4.60 2.08
CA TRP A 106 -8.76 -4.36 0.86
C TRP A 106 -7.42 -5.08 0.84
N VAL A 107 -6.74 -5.15 2.00
CA VAL A 107 -5.48 -5.89 2.13
C VAL A 107 -5.70 -7.37 1.82
N ASN A 108 -6.75 -7.97 2.37
CA ASN A 108 -7.02 -9.40 2.19
C ASN A 108 -7.57 -9.74 0.81
N THR A 109 -8.33 -8.85 0.18
CA THR A 109 -9.04 -9.14 -1.07
C THR A 109 -8.30 -8.67 -2.32
N TYR A 110 -7.70 -7.48 -2.32
CA TYR A 110 -7.25 -6.82 -3.56
C TYR A 110 -5.73 -6.74 -3.73
N LEU A 111 -4.94 -7.31 -2.81
CA LEU A 111 -3.48 -7.36 -2.93
C LEU A 111 -3.02 -8.62 -3.65
N HIS A 112 -2.63 -8.45 -4.91
CA HIS A 112 -2.18 -9.52 -5.80
C HIS A 112 -0.78 -9.30 -6.38
N SER A 113 -0.12 -8.21 -5.99
CA SER A 113 1.22 -7.86 -6.48
C SER A 113 1.98 -7.01 -5.47
N TRP A 114 3.31 -6.93 -5.61
CA TRP A 114 4.10 -6.01 -4.80
C TRP A 114 3.69 -4.55 -5.05
N GLY A 115 3.30 -4.20 -6.28
CA GLY A 115 2.89 -2.84 -6.63
C GLY A 115 1.57 -2.42 -5.98
N SER A 116 0.56 -3.32 -5.97
CA SER A 116 -0.70 -3.07 -5.26
C SER A 116 -0.50 -2.95 -3.75
N CYS A 117 0.33 -3.83 -3.18
CA CYS A 117 0.70 -3.79 -1.77
C CYS A 117 1.37 -2.46 -1.41
N ASP A 118 2.40 -2.06 -2.14
CA ASP A 118 3.18 -0.88 -1.84
C ASP A 118 2.35 0.41 -1.99
N ASP A 119 1.49 0.48 -3.00
CA ASP A 119 0.62 1.64 -3.22
C ASP A 119 -0.36 1.84 -2.05
N LEU A 120 -1.04 0.78 -1.59
CA LEU A 120 -1.94 0.87 -0.44
C LEU A 120 -1.19 1.09 0.88
N CYS A 121 -0.17 0.27 1.14
CA CYS A 121 0.48 0.15 2.44
C CYS A 121 1.36 1.35 2.79
N THR A 122 2.04 1.93 1.79
CA THR A 122 2.87 3.13 2.02
C THR A 122 2.07 4.44 1.99
N HIS A 123 0.76 4.37 1.69
CA HIS A 123 -0.13 5.53 1.63
C HIS A 123 -1.28 5.41 2.63
N SER A 124 -2.46 4.95 2.20
CA SER A 124 -3.69 4.98 2.99
C SER A 124 -3.57 4.13 4.24
N MET A 125 -3.12 2.88 4.12
CA MET A 125 -3.01 1.98 5.27
C MET A 125 -1.89 2.43 6.23
N GLY A 126 -0.73 2.84 5.71
CA GLY A 126 0.36 3.34 6.56
C GLY A 126 0.03 4.64 7.28
N TYR A 127 -0.66 5.58 6.61
CA TYR A 127 -1.17 6.79 7.27
C TYR A 127 -2.21 6.42 8.34
N PHE A 128 -3.14 5.51 8.02
CA PHE A 128 -4.17 5.05 8.95
C PHE A 128 -3.53 4.46 10.21
N LEU A 129 -2.60 3.52 10.05
CA LEU A 129 -1.94 2.84 11.16
C LEU A 129 -1.18 3.81 12.07
N MET A 130 -0.45 4.77 11.47
CA MET A 130 0.23 5.82 12.21
C MET A 130 -0.74 6.71 13.01
N LYS A 131 -1.93 6.99 12.46
CA LYS A 131 -2.95 7.83 13.11
C LYS A 131 -3.70 7.06 14.21
N HIS A 132 -3.88 5.75 14.02
CA HIS A 132 -4.68 4.87 14.87
C HIS A 132 -3.85 3.63 15.30
N PRO A 133 -2.87 3.81 16.21
CA PRO A 133 -1.93 2.75 16.59
C PRO A 133 -2.60 1.56 17.28
N GLN A 134 -3.83 1.70 17.79
CA GLN A 134 -4.59 0.60 18.38
C GLN A 134 -4.86 -0.57 17.41
N PHE A 135 -4.67 -0.37 16.10
CA PHE A 135 -4.82 -1.43 15.09
C PHE A 135 -3.52 -2.17 14.75
N VAL A 136 -2.39 -1.84 15.40
CA VAL A 136 -1.10 -2.53 15.19
C VAL A 136 -1.22 -4.04 15.37
N GLU A 137 -1.87 -4.49 16.44
CA GLU A 137 -2.02 -5.93 16.69
C GLU A 137 -2.91 -6.62 15.65
N SER A 138 -3.81 -5.89 15.00
CA SER A 138 -4.56 -6.42 13.85
C SER A 138 -3.66 -6.59 12.62
N VAL A 139 -2.82 -5.59 12.32
CA VAL A 139 -1.88 -5.62 11.19
C VAL A 139 -0.83 -6.72 11.36
N LYS A 140 -0.35 -6.96 12.59
CA LYS A 140 0.61 -8.03 12.87
C LYS A 140 0.08 -9.43 12.57
N LYS A 141 -1.24 -9.64 12.58
CA LYS A 141 -1.84 -10.93 12.19
C LYS A 141 -1.69 -11.23 10.70
N TRP A 142 -1.41 -10.23 9.87
CA TRP A 142 -1.19 -10.44 8.44
C TRP A 142 0.07 -11.23 8.11
N VAL A 143 0.93 -11.57 9.08
CA VAL A 143 2.09 -12.47 8.86
C VAL A 143 1.68 -13.94 8.61
N GLN A 144 0.43 -14.32 8.88
CA GLN A 144 -0.04 -15.71 8.85
C GLN A 144 -0.66 -16.20 7.51
N PRO A 145 -1.45 -15.39 6.77
CA PRO A 145 -2.19 -15.88 5.60
C PRO A 145 -1.31 -16.43 4.47
N ASP A 146 -1.87 -17.32 3.64
CA ASP A 146 -1.17 -17.93 2.49
C ASP A 146 -0.76 -16.90 1.42
N ASN A 147 -1.50 -15.79 1.29
CA ASN A 147 -1.20 -14.74 0.32
C ASN A 147 0.08 -13.98 0.72
N PRO A 148 1.16 -14.06 -0.08
CA PRO A 148 2.43 -13.39 0.23
C PRO A 148 2.31 -11.87 0.23
N TYR A 149 1.35 -11.28 -0.48
CA TYR A 149 1.18 -9.82 -0.51
C TYR A 149 0.50 -9.30 0.75
N VAL A 150 -0.33 -10.12 1.42
CA VAL A 150 -0.85 -9.82 2.76
C VAL A 150 0.28 -9.88 3.79
N ARG A 151 1.11 -10.94 3.74
CA ARG A 151 2.31 -11.03 4.61
C ARG A 151 3.29 -9.89 4.39
N ARG A 152 3.50 -9.46 3.13
CA ARG A 152 4.28 -8.25 2.81
C ARG A 152 3.63 -7.00 3.41
N ALA A 153 2.31 -6.87 3.35
CA ALA A 153 1.59 -5.72 3.89
C ALA A 153 1.81 -5.55 5.41
N ALA A 154 1.99 -6.65 6.15
CA ALA A 154 2.30 -6.63 7.59
C ALA A 154 3.53 -5.77 7.90
N ALA A 155 4.58 -5.84 7.07
CA ALA A 155 5.77 -5.02 7.23
C ALA A 155 5.66 -3.65 6.54
N VAL A 156 5.20 -3.62 5.27
CA VAL A 156 5.22 -2.40 4.45
C VAL A 156 4.29 -1.32 5.01
N SER A 157 3.24 -1.67 5.75
CA SER A 157 2.32 -0.70 6.38
C SER A 157 3.00 0.17 7.43
N PHE A 158 4.11 -0.26 8.03
CA PHE A 158 4.85 0.53 9.03
C PHE A 158 5.75 1.60 8.41
N ILE A 159 6.10 1.48 7.12
CA ILE A 159 7.05 2.38 6.46
C ILE A 159 6.63 3.84 6.55
N TYR A 160 5.34 4.13 6.41
CA TYR A 160 4.84 5.51 6.51
C TYR A 160 5.09 6.13 7.90
N ALA A 161 4.90 5.35 8.97
CA ALA A 161 5.12 5.79 10.35
C ALA A 161 6.62 5.89 10.67
N LEU A 162 7.41 4.90 10.23
CA LEU A 162 8.86 4.84 10.45
C LEU A 162 9.61 6.01 9.82
N ARG A 163 9.19 6.43 8.62
CA ARG A 163 9.70 7.66 7.97
C ARG A 163 9.42 8.95 8.76
N LYS A 164 8.71 8.86 9.88
CA LYS A 164 8.42 9.94 10.82
C LYS A 164 8.82 9.62 12.26
N GLY A 165 9.62 8.56 12.46
CA GLY A 165 10.10 8.15 13.78
C GLY A 165 9.03 7.55 14.69
N LYS A 166 7.99 6.90 14.15
CA LYS A 166 6.88 6.32 14.91
C LYS A 166 6.74 4.81 14.68
N LEU A 167 6.11 4.12 15.65
CA LEU A 167 5.81 2.68 15.62
C LEU A 167 7.04 1.78 15.50
N PHE A 168 8.19 2.25 15.97
CA PHE A 168 9.44 1.49 15.93
C PHE A 168 9.40 0.25 16.82
N GLU A 169 8.72 0.35 17.96
CA GLU A 169 8.60 -0.69 18.99
C GLU A 169 7.99 -2.02 18.50
N HIS A 170 7.45 -2.06 17.28
CA HIS A 170 6.78 -3.22 16.71
C HIS A 170 7.58 -3.93 15.61
N ILE A 171 8.63 -3.31 15.07
CA ILE A 171 9.22 -3.76 13.80
C ILE A 171 10.07 -5.02 13.92
N PHE A 172 10.68 -5.26 15.08
CA PHE A 172 11.50 -6.45 15.30
C PHE A 172 10.64 -7.69 15.42
N ASP A 173 9.53 -7.64 16.18
CA ASP A 173 8.55 -8.74 16.23
C ASP A 173 8.01 -9.09 14.83
N ILE A 174 7.67 -8.09 14.00
CA ILE A 174 7.26 -8.32 12.60
C ILE A 174 8.39 -8.94 11.79
N SER A 175 9.63 -8.49 11.99
CA SER A 175 10.79 -8.99 11.25
C SER A 175 11.10 -10.44 11.62
N ASP A 176 10.98 -10.80 12.90
CA ASP A 176 11.16 -12.18 13.39
C ASP A 176 10.14 -13.12 12.76
N ASN A 177 8.86 -12.72 12.74
CA ASN A 177 7.79 -13.52 12.14
C ASN A 177 7.96 -13.71 10.61
N LEU A 178 8.58 -12.75 9.92
CA LEU A 178 8.76 -12.80 8.46
C LEU A 178 10.17 -13.24 8.02
N MET A 179 11.10 -13.47 8.97
CA MET A 179 12.52 -13.66 8.68
C MET A 179 12.77 -14.83 7.72
N HIS A 180 11.99 -15.90 7.86
CA HIS A 180 12.13 -17.14 7.11
C HIS A 180 11.02 -17.36 6.07
N ASP A 181 10.31 -16.30 5.67
CA ASP A 181 9.29 -16.42 4.64
C ASP A 181 9.89 -16.96 3.34
N THR A 182 9.17 -17.88 2.70
CA THR A 182 9.62 -18.50 1.44
C THR A 182 9.46 -17.54 0.25
N HIS A 183 8.64 -16.50 0.38
CA HIS A 183 8.32 -15.61 -0.72
C HIS A 183 9.24 -14.38 -0.75
N HIS A 184 10.01 -14.25 -1.84
CA HIS A 184 11.01 -13.19 -1.98
C HIS A 184 10.47 -11.75 -1.83
N HIS A 185 9.22 -11.47 -2.24
CA HIS A 185 8.60 -10.16 -2.00
C HIS A 185 8.31 -9.89 -0.52
N VAL A 186 8.05 -10.91 0.30
CA VAL A 186 7.88 -10.72 1.75
C VAL A 186 9.23 -10.39 2.39
N LEU A 187 10.27 -11.15 2.03
CA LEU A 187 11.64 -10.93 2.48
C LEU A 187 12.12 -9.51 2.15
N LYS A 188 11.90 -9.02 0.92
CA LYS A 188 12.17 -7.62 0.55
C LYS A 188 11.33 -6.62 1.36
N GLY A 189 10.10 -6.99 1.73
CA GLY A 189 9.16 -6.13 2.44
C GLY A 189 9.67 -5.78 3.84
N TYR A 190 9.98 -6.77 4.66
CA TYR A 190 10.50 -6.50 6.01
C TYR A 190 11.92 -5.93 5.99
N GLY A 191 12.76 -6.35 5.03
CA GLY A 191 14.07 -5.71 4.83
C GLY A 191 13.94 -4.22 4.50
N TRP A 192 12.95 -3.84 3.69
CA TRP A 192 12.65 -2.43 3.39
C TRP A 192 12.07 -1.70 4.60
N MET A 193 11.22 -2.33 5.41
CA MET A 193 10.76 -1.77 6.69
C MET A 193 11.96 -1.41 7.59
N LEU A 194 12.89 -2.34 7.81
CA LEU A 194 14.11 -2.11 8.60
C LEU A 194 14.96 -0.97 8.01
N LYS A 195 15.14 -0.94 6.67
CA LYS A 195 15.83 0.14 5.96
C LYS A 195 15.23 1.52 6.23
N GLU A 196 13.91 1.62 6.31
CA GLU A 196 13.24 2.90 6.54
C GLU A 196 13.32 3.31 8.01
N ALA A 197 13.33 2.35 8.94
CA ALA A 197 13.57 2.61 10.36
C ALA A 197 14.95 3.23 10.64
N THR A 198 15.98 2.90 9.84
CA THR A 198 17.34 3.47 10.03
C THR A 198 17.39 4.99 9.88
N LEU A 199 16.34 5.64 9.36
CA LEU A 199 16.26 7.09 9.28
C LEU A 199 16.30 7.76 10.67
N TYR A 200 15.74 7.09 11.68
CA TYR A 200 15.67 7.59 13.06
C TYR A 200 16.32 6.64 14.08
N PHE A 201 16.38 5.34 13.79
CA PHE A 201 16.77 4.27 14.73
C PHE A 201 17.91 3.41 14.15
N MET A 202 18.95 4.05 13.60
CA MET A 202 20.02 3.35 12.87
C MET A 202 20.77 2.34 13.73
N ASN A 203 21.13 2.72 14.96
CA ASN A 203 21.91 1.87 15.85
C ASN A 203 21.08 0.66 16.29
N ASP A 204 19.83 0.86 16.69
CA ASP A 204 18.94 -0.22 17.10
C ASP A 204 18.74 -1.24 15.96
N VAL A 205 18.50 -0.76 14.73
CA VAL A 205 18.37 -1.65 13.57
C VAL A 205 19.69 -2.37 13.27
N PHE A 206 20.84 -1.71 13.45
CA PHE A 206 22.13 -2.35 13.25
C PHE A 206 22.40 -3.44 14.29
N GLU A 207 22.11 -3.20 15.56
CA GLU A 207 22.23 -4.19 16.63
C GLU A 207 21.36 -5.41 16.33
N TYR A 208 20.07 -5.20 16.00
CA TYR A 208 19.18 -6.27 15.57
C TYR A 208 19.72 -7.07 14.37
N VAL A 209 20.26 -6.40 13.35
CA VAL A 209 20.86 -7.07 12.19
C VAL A 209 22.08 -7.87 12.62
N MET A 210 22.96 -7.35 13.47
CA MET A 210 24.17 -8.04 13.92
C MET A 210 23.86 -9.27 14.76
N GLU A 211 22.80 -9.24 15.58
CA GLU A 211 22.31 -10.38 16.35
C GLU A 211 21.76 -11.49 15.44
N ASN A 212 21.12 -11.12 14.33
CA ASN A 212 20.40 -12.05 13.46
C ASN A 212 21.11 -12.42 12.15
N LYS A 213 22.25 -11.79 11.83
CA LYS A 213 22.88 -11.85 10.48
C LYS A 213 23.17 -13.25 9.95
N GLU A 214 23.41 -14.22 10.84
CA GLU A 214 23.68 -15.62 10.47
C GLU A 214 22.43 -16.35 9.94
N HIS A 215 21.24 -15.94 10.40
CA HIS A 215 19.95 -16.57 10.08
C HIS A 215 19.12 -15.73 9.10
N MET A 216 19.34 -14.41 9.07
CA MET A 216 18.64 -13.50 8.18
C MET A 216 18.93 -13.81 6.70
N PRO A 217 17.92 -13.95 5.83
CA PRO A 217 18.13 -14.05 4.40
C PRO A 217 18.97 -12.90 3.87
N ARG A 218 19.99 -13.24 3.06
CA ARG A 218 20.94 -12.28 2.48
C ARG A 218 20.24 -11.14 1.72
N LEU A 219 19.08 -11.41 1.13
CA LEU A 219 18.24 -10.42 0.47
C LEU A 219 17.77 -9.35 1.45
N SER A 220 17.09 -9.74 2.52
CA SER A 220 16.55 -8.84 3.53
C SER A 220 17.64 -8.08 4.26
N LEU A 221 18.77 -8.75 4.58
CA LEU A 221 19.91 -8.12 5.23
C LEU A 221 20.43 -6.96 4.40
N ARG A 222 20.67 -7.19 3.10
CA ARG A 222 21.15 -6.13 2.18
C ARG A 222 20.21 -4.93 2.10
N TYR A 223 18.90 -5.17 2.12
CA TYR A 223 17.91 -4.09 2.18
C TYR A 223 18.03 -3.33 3.50
N ALA A 224 18.00 -4.04 4.64
CA ALA A 224 18.01 -3.43 5.97
C ALA A 224 19.21 -2.50 6.19
N ILE A 225 20.39 -2.89 5.71
CA ILE A 225 21.62 -2.11 5.88
C ILE A 225 21.87 -1.07 4.77
N GLU A 226 20.99 -0.93 3.77
CA GLU A 226 21.28 -0.19 2.54
C GLU A 226 21.73 1.26 2.80
N LYS A 227 21.05 1.93 3.73
CA LYS A 227 21.29 3.34 4.13
C LYS A 227 22.41 3.50 5.17
N MET A 228 23.00 2.42 5.68
CA MET A 228 24.03 2.49 6.72
C MET A 228 25.41 2.87 6.16
N PRO A 229 26.29 3.47 6.98
CA PRO A 229 27.70 3.69 6.66
C PRO A 229 28.43 2.44 6.14
N LYS A 230 29.48 2.65 5.33
CA LYS A 230 30.20 1.57 4.63
C LYS A 230 30.82 0.55 5.58
N ASP A 231 31.33 0.99 6.72
CA ASP A 231 31.94 0.15 7.75
C ASP A 231 30.90 -0.73 8.46
N MET A 232 29.74 -0.17 8.83
CA MET A 232 28.62 -0.95 9.38
C MET A 232 28.14 -2.00 8.38
N ARG A 233 27.96 -1.61 7.11
CA ARG A 233 27.57 -2.56 6.06
C ARG A 233 28.57 -3.70 5.89
N LYS A 234 29.87 -3.41 5.94
CA LYS A 234 30.92 -4.44 5.89
C LYS A 234 30.83 -5.39 7.08
N LYS A 235 30.63 -4.88 8.29
CA LYS A 235 30.50 -5.70 9.51
C LYS A 235 29.28 -6.63 9.45
N ALA A 236 28.15 -6.13 8.96
CA ALA A 236 26.93 -6.92 8.82
C ALA A 236 26.99 -7.98 7.69
N MET A 237 27.79 -7.72 6.64
CA MET A 237 27.95 -8.62 5.49
C MET A 237 29.10 -9.63 5.61
N ALA A 238 29.96 -9.47 6.63
CA ALA A 238 31.09 -10.34 6.93
C ALA A 238 30.64 -11.57 7.72
#